data_AF-E7NBE4-F1
#
_entry.id   AF-E7NBE4-F1
#
_cell.length_a   1.000
_cell.length_b   1.000
_cell.length_c   1.000
_cell.angle_alpha   90.00
_cell.angle_beta   90.00
_cell.angle_gamma   90.00
#
_symmetry.space_group_name_H-M   'P 1'
#
loop_
_entity.id
_entity.type
_entity.pdbx_description
1 polymer ?
#
loop_
_entity_poly.entity_id
_entity_poly.type
_entity_poly.pdbx_seq_one_letter_code
_entity_poly.pdbx_strand_id
1 'polypeptide(L)'
;MATKRTRMSASERREQLIAVARGLFAERGFDATSVEEVAARAQVSKPVVYEHFGGKEGLYAVVVDREITTISAAISSAIAAPAAGAAAGPEAGRRGPGESDASGSASRIAERAALALLTYIEDSPDGFRILSAGPDPAPRPPPPPP
;
A
#
# COMPACT_ATOMS: atom_id res chain seq x y z
N MET A 1 41.97 -9.99 -0.54
CA MET A 1 40.76 -10.77 -0.27
C MET A 1 39.62 -10.21 -1.12
N ALA A 2 39.31 -10.82 -2.26
CA ALA A 2 38.21 -10.35 -3.12
C ALA A 2 36.90 -10.90 -2.57
N THR A 3 36.08 -10.03 -1.99
CA THR A 3 34.76 -10.39 -1.46
C THR A 3 33.89 -10.89 -2.60
N LYS A 4 33.48 -12.17 -2.54
CA LYS A 4 32.60 -12.82 -3.51
C LYS A 4 31.27 -12.05 -3.53
N ARG A 5 31.07 -11.17 -4.52
CA ARG A 5 29.81 -10.47 -4.73
C ARG A 5 28.72 -11.51 -4.97
N THR A 6 27.90 -11.77 -3.95
CA THR A 6 26.72 -12.63 -4.06
C THR A 6 25.83 -12.04 -5.15
N ARG A 7 25.63 -12.78 -6.25
CA ARG A 7 24.69 -12.36 -7.29
C ARG A 7 23.29 -12.33 -6.68
N MET A 8 22.62 -11.18 -6.73
CA MET A 8 21.20 -11.10 -6.37
C MET A 8 20.40 -12.10 -7.19
N SER A 9 19.57 -12.86 -6.49
CA SER A 9 18.57 -13.78 -7.04
C SER A 9 17.52 -13.03 -7.85
N ALA A 10 16.73 -13.77 -8.63
CA ALA A 10 15.65 -13.19 -9.42
C ALA A 10 14.55 -12.56 -8.55
N SER A 11 14.26 -13.13 -7.38
CA SER A 11 13.28 -12.59 -6.43
C SER A 11 13.74 -11.28 -5.80
N GLU A 12 15.00 -11.21 -5.34
CA GLU A 12 15.57 -9.97 -4.79
C GLU A 12 15.59 -8.84 -5.83
N ARG A 13 15.87 -9.18 -7.10
CA ARG A 13 15.82 -8.21 -8.20
C ARG A 13 14.40 -7.73 -8.47
N ARG A 14 13.41 -8.64 -8.43
CA ARG A 14 12.00 -8.27 -8.58
C ARG A 14 11.56 -7.33 -7.46
N GLU A 15 11.95 -7.60 -6.22
CA GLU A 15 11.64 -6.73 -5.08
C GLU A 15 12.30 -5.36 -5.19
N GLN A 16 13.56 -5.31 -5.62
CA GLN A 16 14.26 -4.05 -5.87
C GLN A 16 13.53 -3.20 -6.91
N LEU A 17 13.05 -3.82 -8.00
CA LEU A 17 12.32 -3.12 -9.04
C LEU A 17 10.99 -2.55 -8.53
N ILE A 18 10.27 -3.30 -7.70
CA ILE A 18 9.02 -2.84 -7.07
C ILE A 18 9.31 -1.65 -6.13
N ALA A 19 10.37 -1.73 -5.32
CA ALA A 19 10.73 -0.67 -4.38
C ALA A 19 11.12 0.63 -5.10
N VAL A 20 11.92 0.54 -6.15
CA VAL A 20 12.31 1.69 -6.98
C VAL A 20 11.12 2.30 -7.69
N ALA A 21 10.25 1.46 -8.28
CA ALA A 21 9.06 1.91 -8.97
C ALA A 21 8.07 2.60 -8.05
N ARG A 22 7.86 2.06 -6.84
CA ARG A 22 7.03 2.68 -5.80
C ARG A 22 7.46 4.13 -5.51
N GLY A 23 8.75 4.36 -5.28
CA GLY A 23 9.25 5.73 -5.05
C GLY A 23 8.98 6.66 -6.23
N LEU A 24 9.29 6.21 -7.45
CA LEU A 24 9.08 7.03 -8.65
C LEU A 24 7.61 7.35 -8.92
N PHE A 25 6.72 6.36 -8.80
CA PHE A 25 5.29 6.56 -8.96
C PHE A 25 4.70 7.47 -7.88
N ALA A 26 5.18 7.39 -6.63
CA ALA A 26 4.74 8.28 -5.56
C ALA A 26 5.23 9.73 -5.73
N GLU A 27 6.45 9.91 -6.25
CA GLU A 27 7.04 11.24 -6.46
C GLU A 27 6.44 11.96 -7.67
N ARG A 28 6.19 11.23 -8.77
CA ARG A 28 5.87 11.84 -10.08
C ARG A 28 4.54 11.42 -10.67
N GLY A 29 3.89 10.42 -10.09
CA GLY A 29 2.70 9.80 -10.68
C GLY A 29 3.02 8.79 -11.77
N PHE A 30 1.97 8.14 -12.28
CA PHE A 30 2.07 7.12 -13.31
C PHE A 30 2.67 7.69 -14.59
N ASP A 31 2.06 8.70 -15.22
CA ASP A 31 2.42 9.16 -16.56
C ASP A 31 3.85 9.68 -16.69
N ALA A 32 4.33 10.44 -15.71
CA ALA A 32 5.68 11.00 -15.71
C ALA A 32 6.79 9.98 -15.41
N THR A 33 6.45 8.74 -15.04
CA THR A 33 7.42 7.66 -14.79
C THR A 33 7.59 6.78 -16.02
N SER A 34 8.83 6.49 -16.43
CA SER A 34 9.14 5.59 -17.56
C SER A 34 9.81 4.29 -17.11
N VAL A 35 9.72 3.24 -17.93
CA VAL A 35 10.39 1.95 -17.66
C VAL A 35 11.91 2.12 -17.69
N GLU A 36 12.40 2.99 -18.55
CA GLU A 36 13.81 3.36 -18.68
C GLU A 36 14.34 3.97 -17.38
N GLU A 37 13.60 4.88 -16.78
CA GLU A 37 13.99 5.52 -15.52
C GLU A 37 14.01 4.52 -14.36
N VAL A 38 12.99 3.65 -14.27
CA VAL A 38 12.97 2.57 -13.28
C VAL A 38 14.19 1.66 -13.46
N ALA A 39 14.47 1.22 -14.70
CA ALA A 39 15.58 0.33 -15.00
C ALA A 39 16.93 0.99 -14.63
N ALA A 40 17.11 2.25 -15.01
CA ALA A 40 18.31 3.01 -14.71
C ALA A 40 18.52 3.16 -13.19
N ARG A 41 17.46 3.50 -12.44
CA ARG A 41 17.53 3.70 -10.99
C ARG A 41 17.71 2.38 -10.22
N ALA A 42 17.16 1.27 -10.75
CA ALA A 42 17.38 -0.08 -10.23
C ALA A 42 18.71 -0.72 -10.71
N GLN A 43 19.49 -0.04 -11.56
CA GLN A 43 20.73 -0.55 -12.13
C GLN A 43 20.56 -1.88 -12.88
N VAL A 44 19.44 -2.02 -13.61
CA VAL A 44 19.16 -3.16 -14.49
C VAL A 44 18.96 -2.69 -15.93
N SER A 45 18.98 -3.63 -16.87
CA SER A 45 18.64 -3.33 -18.26
C SER A 45 17.12 -3.27 -18.46
N LYS A 46 16.67 -2.46 -19.42
CA LYS A 46 15.24 -2.32 -19.78
C LYS A 46 14.53 -3.69 -19.99
N PRO A 47 15.11 -4.68 -20.72
CA PRO A 47 14.48 -5.98 -20.91
C PRO A 47 14.12 -6.72 -19.62
N VAL A 48 14.89 -6.53 -18.54
CA VAL A 48 14.62 -7.17 -17.23
C VAL A 48 13.30 -6.68 -16.64
N VAL A 49 12.96 -5.41 -16.83
CA VAL A 49 11.66 -4.88 -16.36
C VAL A 49 10.51 -5.48 -17.15
N TYR A 50 10.65 -5.59 -18.48
CA TYR A 50 9.64 -6.23 -19.32
C TYR A 50 9.49 -7.73 -19.02
N GLU A 51 10.59 -8.43 -18.74
CA GLU A 51 10.56 -9.85 -18.38
C GLU A 51 9.79 -10.10 -17.07
N HIS A 52 10.00 -9.26 -16.05
CA HIS A 52 9.36 -9.44 -14.74
C HIS A 52 7.93 -8.91 -14.67
N PHE A 53 7.59 -7.88 -15.44
CA PHE A 53 6.34 -7.12 -15.25
C PHE A 53 5.56 -6.85 -16.53
N GLY A 54 6.08 -7.20 -17.71
CA GLY A 54 5.41 -6.94 -18.99
C GLY A 54 5.39 -5.46 -19.42
N GLY A 55 5.95 -4.55 -18.63
CA GLY A 55 6.00 -3.12 -18.93
C GLY A 55 5.66 -2.24 -17.74
N LYS A 56 5.29 -0.99 -18.02
CA LYS A 56 4.95 0.03 -17.02
C LYS A 56 3.64 -0.28 -16.32
N GLU A 57 2.59 -0.65 -17.07
CA GLU A 57 1.27 -0.96 -16.52
C GLU A 57 1.35 -2.14 -15.55
N GLY A 58 2.03 -3.23 -15.93
CA GLY A 58 2.14 -4.40 -15.07
C GLY A 58 3.00 -4.15 -13.84
N LEU A 59 4.05 -3.31 -13.96
CA LEU A 59 4.84 -2.89 -12.80
C LEU A 59 4.00 -2.03 -11.83
N TYR A 60 3.23 -1.08 -12.36
CA TYR A 60 2.33 -0.25 -11.57
C TYR A 60 1.25 -1.08 -10.88
N ALA A 61 0.63 -2.03 -11.59
CA ALA A 61 -0.36 -2.93 -11.03
C ALA A 61 0.19 -3.73 -9.85
N VAL A 62 1.42 -4.25 -9.95
CA VAL A 62 2.07 -4.97 -8.83
C VAL A 62 2.35 -4.05 -7.64
N VAL A 63 2.73 -2.79 -7.88
CA VAL A 63 2.95 -1.81 -6.81
C VAL A 63 1.62 -1.49 -6.12
N VAL A 64 0.56 -1.18 -6.87
CA VAL A 64 -0.77 -0.88 -6.32
C VAL A 64 -1.34 -2.06 -5.55
N ASP A 65 -1.27 -3.27 -6.09
CA ASP A 65 -1.76 -4.49 -5.44
C ASP A 65 -1.06 -4.73 -4.09
N ARG A 66 0.24 -4.46 -4.01
CA ARG A 66 1.00 -4.53 -2.76
C ARG A 66 0.51 -3.51 -1.74
N GLU A 67 0.32 -2.25 -2.14
CA GLU A 67 -0.14 -1.20 -1.24
C GLU A 67 -1.59 -1.46 -0.77
N ILE A 68 -2.48 -1.93 -1.65
CA ILE A 68 -3.84 -2.37 -1.30
C ILE A 68 -3.80 -3.52 -0.30
N THR A 69 -2.92 -4.50 -0.52
CA THR A 69 -2.77 -5.64 0.40
C THR A 69 -2.28 -5.17 1.78
N THR A 70 -1.32 -4.25 1.82
CA THR A 70 -0.77 -3.70 3.07
C THR A 70 -1.83 -2.94 3.87
N ILE A 71 -2.53 -1.98 3.26
CA ILE A 71 -3.57 -1.20 3.96
C ILE A 71 -4.75 -2.08 4.39
N SER A 72 -5.18 -3.03 3.54
CA SER A 72 -6.27 -3.95 3.87
C SER A 72 -5.92 -4.87 5.04
N ALA A 73 -4.68 -5.36 5.09
CA ALA A 73 -4.20 -6.17 6.21
C ALA A 73 -4.11 -5.38 7.51
N ALA A 74 -3.65 -4.12 7.45
CA ALA A 74 -3.58 -3.23 8.61
C ALA A 74 -4.97 -2.97 9.20
N ILE A 75 -5.94 -2.59 8.36
CA ILE A 75 -7.32 -2.36 8.77
C ILE A 75 -7.96 -3.65 9.30
N SER A 76 -7.81 -4.78 8.61
CA SER A 76 -8.37 -6.06 9.03
C SER A 76 -7.83 -6.51 10.38
N SER A 77 -6.52 -6.39 10.59
CA SER A 77 -5.86 -6.69 11.88
C SER A 77 -6.38 -5.78 12.99
N ALA A 78 -6.51 -4.48 12.70
CA ALA A 78 -7.00 -3.51 13.66
C ALA A 78 -8.47 -3.71 14.04
N ILE A 79 -9.31 -4.26 13.16
CA ILE A 79 -10.70 -4.60 13.48
C ILE A 79 -10.76 -5.93 14.24
N ALA A 80 -9.95 -6.92 13.87
CA ALA A 80 -9.97 -8.26 14.45
C ALA A 80 -9.35 -8.36 15.86
N ALA A 81 -8.45 -7.45 16.23
CA ALA A 81 -7.83 -7.54 17.55
C ALA A 81 -8.91 -7.43 18.67
N PRO A 82 -8.84 -8.22 19.75
CA PRO A 82 -9.77 -8.07 20.85
C PRO A 82 -9.62 -6.67 21.46
N ALA A 83 -10.73 -6.03 21.83
CA ALA A 83 -10.67 -4.76 22.55
C ALA A 83 -9.89 -5.00 23.85
N ALA A 84 -8.67 -4.46 23.93
CA ALA A 84 -7.72 -4.68 25.03
C ALA A 84 -8.18 -4.07 26.38
N GLY A 85 -9.48 -3.85 26.58
CA GLY A 85 -10.10 -3.29 27.77
C GLY A 85 -11.26 -4.10 28.36
N ALA A 86 -11.55 -5.32 27.87
CA ALA A 86 -12.57 -6.18 28.49
C ALA A 86 -12.04 -7.04 29.66
N ALA A 87 -10.73 -6.96 29.96
CA ALA A 87 -10.08 -7.69 31.04
C ALA A 87 -9.44 -6.73 32.05
N ALA A 88 -10.25 -5.91 32.74
CA ALA A 88 -9.83 -5.21 33.96
C ALA A 88 -11.05 -4.84 34.83
N GLY A 89 -11.25 -5.60 35.92
CA GLY A 89 -12.10 -5.21 37.06
C GLY A 89 -13.04 -6.31 37.57
N PRO A 90 -12.93 -6.79 38.83
CA PRO A 90 -13.84 -7.76 39.44
C PRO A 90 -15.21 -7.17 39.87
N GLU A 91 -15.60 -5.99 39.39
CA GLU A 91 -16.85 -5.30 39.80
C GLU A 91 -17.98 -5.34 38.74
N ALA A 92 -18.02 -6.37 37.90
CA ALA A 92 -19.07 -6.58 36.90
C ALA A 92 -20.39 -7.14 37.49
N GLY A 93 -20.75 -6.74 38.72
CA GLY A 93 -21.85 -7.32 39.49
C GLY A 93 -23.24 -6.70 39.27
N ARG A 94 -23.41 -5.65 38.44
CA ARG A 94 -24.73 -5.00 38.23
C ARG A 94 -24.93 -4.35 36.86
N ARG A 95 -24.78 -5.08 35.75
CA ARG A 95 -25.30 -4.64 34.45
C ARG A 95 -26.39 -5.60 33.96
N GLY A 96 -27.61 -5.08 33.83
CA GLY A 96 -28.76 -5.83 33.34
C GLY A 96 -28.58 -6.24 31.86
N PRO A 97 -29.21 -7.35 31.43
CA PRO A 97 -29.01 -7.90 30.10
C PRO A 97 -29.86 -7.17 29.07
N GLY A 98 -29.22 -6.75 27.98
CA GLY A 98 -29.87 -6.46 26.70
C GLY A 98 -30.12 -4.98 26.44
N GLU A 99 -29.28 -4.39 25.58
CA GLU A 99 -29.65 -3.53 24.43
C GLU A 99 -28.63 -2.41 24.07
N SER A 100 -27.51 -2.23 24.80
CA SER A 100 -26.65 -1.05 24.58
C SER A 100 -25.15 -1.30 24.35
N ASP A 101 -24.79 -2.44 23.75
CA ASP A 101 -23.39 -2.85 23.56
C ASP A 101 -22.96 -2.73 22.09
N ALA A 102 -23.91 -2.86 21.16
CA ALA A 102 -23.64 -2.89 19.72
C ALA A 102 -23.19 -1.54 19.17
N SER A 103 -23.86 -0.44 19.57
CA SER A 103 -23.48 0.92 19.13
C SER A 103 -22.07 1.31 19.61
N GLY A 104 -21.73 0.97 20.86
CA GLY A 104 -20.38 1.18 21.40
C GLY A 104 -19.32 0.25 20.81
N SER A 105 -19.71 -0.91 20.29
CA SER A 105 -18.80 -1.82 19.55
C SER A 105 -18.53 -1.29 18.14
N ALA A 106 -19.56 -0.83 17.43
CA ALA A 106 -19.42 -0.24 16.09
C ALA A 106 -18.54 1.01 16.12
N SER A 107 -18.74 1.91 17.09
CA SER A 107 -17.90 3.10 17.26
C SER A 107 -16.43 2.73 17.50
N ARG A 108 -16.17 1.70 18.32
CA ARG A 108 -14.80 1.22 18.60
C ARG A 108 -14.15 0.56 17.40
N ILE A 109 -14.93 -0.16 16.59
CA ILE A 109 -14.44 -0.75 15.33
C ILE A 109 -14.05 0.38 14.35
N ALA A 110 -14.89 1.39 14.20
CA ALA A 110 -14.62 2.55 13.34
C ALA A 110 -13.37 3.32 13.80
N GLU A 111 -13.24 3.58 15.10
CA GLU A 111 -12.07 4.26 15.68
C GLU A 111 -10.77 3.50 15.40
N ARG A 112 -10.78 2.18 15.56
CA ARG A 112 -9.59 1.34 15.33
C ARG A 112 -9.22 1.24 13.86
N ALA A 113 -10.20 1.13 12.98
CA ALA A 113 -9.97 1.18 11.55
C ALA A 113 -9.39 2.54 11.13
N ALA A 114 -9.90 3.64 11.69
CA ALA A 114 -9.38 4.98 11.43
C ALA A 114 -7.94 5.15 11.93
N LEU A 115 -7.63 4.68 13.14
CA LEU A 115 -6.25 4.71 13.67
C LEU A 115 -5.29 3.88 12.80
N ALA A 116 -5.69 2.69 12.37
CA ALA A 116 -4.87 1.86 11.49
C ALA A 116 -4.60 2.53 10.13
N LEU A 117 -5.61 3.22 9.59
CA LEU A 117 -5.45 4.01 8.37
C LEU A 117 -4.47 5.17 8.57
N LEU A 118 -4.61 5.91 9.66
CA LEU A 118 -3.70 7.03 9.98
C LEU A 118 -2.26 6.53 10.17
N THR A 119 -2.07 5.43 10.89
CA THR A 119 -0.75 4.79 11.04
C THR A 119 -0.18 4.37 9.68
N TYR A 120 -0.99 3.77 8.80
CA TYR A 120 -0.54 3.44 7.45
C TYR A 120 -0.10 4.68 6.64
N ILE A 121 -0.85 5.79 6.73
CA ILE A 121 -0.52 7.04 6.04
C ILE A 121 0.80 7.62 6.56
N GLU A 122 1.03 7.56 7.88
CA GLU A 122 2.27 8.02 8.51
C GLU A 122 3.48 7.15 8.15
N ASP A 123 3.33 5.83 8.18
CA ASP A 123 4.41 4.87 7.91
C ASP A 123 4.72 4.72 6.41
N SER A 124 3.72 4.91 5.54
CA SER A 124 3.82 4.69 4.09
C SER A 124 3.21 5.85 3.28
N PRO A 125 3.79 7.07 3.35
CA PRO A 125 3.26 8.23 2.62
C PRO A 125 3.27 8.02 1.10
N ASP A 126 4.25 7.28 0.57
CA ASP A 126 4.31 6.94 -0.85
C ASP A 126 3.18 6.00 -1.26
N GLY A 127 2.87 5.01 -0.43
CA GLY A 127 1.76 4.09 -0.65
C GLY A 127 0.43 4.84 -0.71
N PHE A 128 0.22 5.75 0.24
CA PHE A 128 -0.95 6.63 0.22
C PHE A 128 -1.01 7.51 -1.04
N ARG A 129 0.12 8.11 -1.48
CA ARG A 129 0.16 8.91 -2.72
C ARG A 129 -0.21 8.07 -3.95
N ILE A 130 0.29 6.85 -4.06
CA ILE A 130 -0.02 5.93 -5.16
C ILE A 130 -1.51 5.58 -5.16
N LEU A 131 -2.06 5.22 -4.00
CA LEU A 131 -3.47 4.84 -3.87
C LEU A 131 -4.44 6.01 -4.09
N SER A 132 -4.03 7.23 -3.71
CA SER A 132 -4.87 8.44 -3.84
C SER A 132 -4.78 9.10 -5.21
N ALA A 133 -3.65 8.98 -5.92
CA ALA A 133 -3.48 9.56 -7.25
C ALA A 133 -4.33 8.85 -8.31
N GLY A 134 -4.56 7.54 -8.17
CA GLY A 134 -5.13 6.72 -9.24
C GLY A 134 -4.26 6.71 -10.50
N PRO A 135 -4.56 5.87 -11.51
CA PRO A 135 -4.08 6.15 -12.86
C PRO A 135 -4.74 7.45 -13.32
N ASP A 136 -3.96 8.45 -13.75
CA ASP A 136 -4.47 9.73 -14.25
C ASP A 136 -5.60 9.45 -15.27
N PRO A 137 -6.80 10.05 -15.16
CA PRO A 137 -7.82 9.90 -16.18
C PRO A 137 -7.22 10.18 -17.56
N ALA A 138 -7.49 9.28 -18.51
CA ALA A 138 -7.03 9.39 -19.89
C ALA A 138 -7.14 10.84 -20.41
N PRO A 139 -6.17 11.33 -21.22
CA PRO A 139 -6.16 12.71 -21.68
C PRO A 139 -7.52 13.06 -22.27
N ARG A 140 -8.14 14.13 -21.74
CA ARG A 140 -9.45 14.58 -22.22
C ARG A 140 -9.33 14.80 -23.74
N PRO A 141 -10.30 14.32 -24.54
CA PRO A 141 -10.27 14.59 -25.98
C PRO A 141 -10.23 16.11 -26.20
N PRO A 142 -9.52 16.60 -27.24
CA PRO A 142 -9.48 18.02 -27.54
C PRO A 142 -10.91 18.56 -27.72
N PRO A 143 -11.18 19.81 -27.31
CA PRO A 143 -12.50 20.41 -27.53
C PRO A 143 -12.84 20.36 -29.03
N PRO A 144 -14.12 20.18 -29.40
CA PRO A 144 -14.53 20.24 -30.80
C PRO A 144 -14.11 21.59 -31.41
N PRO A 145 -13.73 21.63 -32.70
CA PRO A 145 -13.41 22.89 -33.36
C PRO A 145 -14.61 23.85 -33.31
N PRO A 146 -14.36 25.18 -33.31
CA PRO A 146 -15.41 26.20 -33.25
C PRO A 146 -16.36 26.15 -34.46
#